data_AF-A0A0K2RQ85-F1
#
_entry.id   AF-A0A0K2RQ85-F1
#
_cell.length_a   1.000
_cell.length_b   1.000
_cell.length_c   1.000
_cell.angle_alpha   90.00
_cell.angle_beta   90.00
_cell.angle_gamma   90.00
#
_symmetry.space_group_name_H-M   'P 1'
#
loop_
_entity.id
_entity.type
_entity.pdbx_description
1 polymer ?
#
loop_
_entity_poly.entity_id
_entity_poly.type
_entity_poly.pdbx_seq_one_letter_code
_entity_poly.pdbx_strand_id
1 'polypeptide(L)'
;MDPTTAQIVLEAFPITDADADADDNDNDEDSANETEMLLVRMPVGTARAFAKRTREIVGAGRPTCPLCGYPIDADGHICTLPEV
;
A
#
# COMPACT_ATOMS: atom_id res chain seq x y z
N MET A 1 12.77 -19.84 21.82
CA MET A 1 11.74 -19.27 20.93
C MET A 1 11.92 -19.92 19.58
N ASP A 2 11.00 -20.77 19.18
CA ASP A 2 11.09 -21.50 17.92
C ASP A 2 10.85 -20.53 16.73
N PRO A 3 11.77 -20.43 15.77
CA PRO A 3 11.67 -19.46 14.68
C PRO A 3 10.56 -19.77 13.67
N THR A 4 10.01 -20.99 13.68
CA THR A 4 8.83 -21.35 12.86
C THR A 4 7.52 -20.87 13.48
N THR A 5 7.56 -20.45 14.75
CA THR A 5 6.40 -19.86 15.45
C THR A 5 6.28 -18.35 15.22
N ALA A 6 7.28 -17.72 14.61
CA ALA A 6 7.23 -16.30 14.27
C ALA A 6 6.24 -16.04 13.12
N GLN A 7 5.37 -15.03 13.29
CA GLN A 7 4.36 -14.62 12.32
C GLN A 7 4.46 -13.13 12.01
N ILE A 8 3.99 -12.75 10.82
CA ILE A 8 3.75 -11.37 10.41
C ILE A 8 2.24 -11.10 10.48
N VAL A 9 1.88 -9.95 11.02
CA VAL A 9 0.50 -9.45 11.12
C VAL A 9 0.42 -8.11 10.38
N LEU A 10 -0.53 -7.99 9.44
CA LEU A 10 -0.83 -6.77 8.69
C LEU A 10 -2.24 -6.32 9.06
N GLU A 11 -2.37 -5.06 9.44
CA GLU A 11 -3.62 -4.39 9.76
C GLU A 11 -3.80 -3.26 8.75
N ALA A 12 -4.90 -3.27 8.02
CA ALA A 12 -5.24 -2.23 7.05
C ALA A 12 -6.62 -1.66 7.37
N PHE A 13 -6.66 -0.34 7.51
CA PHE A 13 -7.84 0.44 7.84
C PHE A 13 -8.39 1.11 6.58
N PRO A 14 -9.68 1.48 6.54
CA PRO A 14 -10.25 2.18 5.41
C PRO A 14 -9.69 3.61 5.39
N ILE A 15 -9.38 4.10 4.19
CA ILE A 15 -9.02 5.52 4.01
C ILE A 15 -10.32 6.32 4.12
N THR A 16 -10.35 7.31 5.01
CA THR A 16 -11.51 8.20 5.18
C THR A 16 -11.23 9.58 4.57
N ASP A 17 -12.28 10.36 4.27
CA ASP A 17 -12.12 11.75 3.80
C ASP A 17 -11.38 12.64 4.81
N ALA A 18 -11.30 12.24 6.09
CA ALA A 18 -10.52 12.93 7.12
C ALA A 18 -9.00 12.67 7.03
N ASP A 19 -8.56 11.61 6.33
CA ASP A 19 -7.14 11.28 6.15
C ASP A 19 -6.42 12.18 5.12
N ALA A 20 -7.16 13.00 4.35
CA ALA A 20 -6.59 13.85 3.29
C ALA A 20 -5.98 15.17 3.81
N ASP A 21 -6.27 15.57 5.06
CA ASP A 21 -5.88 16.83 5.69
C ASP A 21 -5.10 16.57 7.00
N ALA A 22 -4.09 15.68 6.93
CA ALA A 22 -3.34 15.23 8.10
C ALA A 22 -2.45 16.32 8.73
N ASP A 23 -3.06 17.19 9.55
CA ASP A 23 -2.46 17.75 10.76
C ASP A 23 -3.13 17.06 11.96
N ASP A 24 -2.29 16.43 12.75
CA ASP A 24 -2.59 15.42 13.76
C ASP A 24 -3.46 15.92 14.92
N ASN A 25 -4.56 15.22 15.22
CA ASN A 25 -5.04 15.13 16.60
C ASN A 25 -5.88 13.85 16.81
N ASP A 26 -5.18 12.78 17.19
CA ASP A 26 -5.74 11.64 17.89
C ASP A 26 -6.51 12.09 19.16
N ASN A 27 -7.80 12.38 19.05
CA ASN A 27 -8.75 12.15 20.16
C ASN A 27 -10.21 12.15 19.68
N ASP A 28 -10.70 11.00 19.19
CA ASP A 28 -12.13 10.73 19.26
C ASP A 28 -12.37 9.43 20.05
N GLU A 29 -12.58 9.63 21.34
CA GLU A 29 -13.21 8.71 22.27
C GLU A 29 -14.68 8.49 21.86
N ASP A 30 -14.95 7.82 20.73
CA ASP A 30 -16.28 7.28 20.41
C ASP A 30 -16.23 5.81 19.98
N SER A 31 -16.33 4.98 21.02
CA SER A 31 -16.41 3.52 20.99
C SER A 31 -17.77 3.03 20.44
N ALA A 32 -18.07 3.18 19.14
CA ALA A 32 -19.26 2.52 18.58
C ALA A 32 -19.33 2.26 17.07
N ASN A 33 -18.33 2.64 16.27
CA ASN A 33 -18.31 2.24 14.87
C ASN A 33 -17.17 1.26 14.68
N GLU A 34 -17.53 0.01 14.44
CA GLU A 34 -16.62 -1.05 14.00
C GLU A 34 -15.85 -0.59 12.75
N THR A 35 -14.72 0.09 12.97
CA THR A 35 -13.86 0.56 11.88
C THR A 35 -13.45 -0.66 11.07
N GLU A 36 -13.98 -0.77 9.85
CA GLU A 36 -13.79 -1.93 8.98
C GLU A 36 -12.29 -2.15 8.75
N MET A 37 -11.74 -3.23 9.32
CA MET A 37 -10.29 -3.51 9.28
C MET A 37 -10.01 -4.85 8.62
N LEU A 38 -9.07 -4.85 7.67
CA LEU A 38 -8.49 -6.06 7.09
C LEU A 38 -7.29 -6.51 7.93
N LEU A 39 -7.41 -7.69 8.55
CA LEU A 39 -6.33 -8.34 9.30
C LEU A 39 -5.77 -9.53 8.51
N VAL A 40 -4.47 -9.51 8.20
CA VAL A 40 -3.77 -10.63 7.53
C VAL A 40 -2.67 -11.17 8.42
N ARG A 41 -2.72 -12.47 8.74
CA ARG A 41 -1.66 -13.18 9.48
C ARG A 41 -0.99 -14.19 8.59
N MET A 42 0.33 -14.17 8.51
CA MET A 42 1.08 -15.11 7.68
C MET A 42 2.43 -15.50 8.27
N PRO A 43 2.95 -16.71 7.97
CA PRO A 43 4.31 -17.09 8.35
C PRO A 43 5.36 -16.19 7.72
N VAL A 44 6.50 -16.02 8.40
CA VAL A 44 7.60 -15.17 7.93
C VAL A 44 8.11 -15.60 6.54
N GLY A 45 8.15 -16.91 6.25
CA GLY A 45 8.57 -17.42 4.95
C GLY A 45 7.66 -16.98 3.79
N THR A 46 6.33 -17.02 4.02
CA THR A 46 5.32 -16.61 3.04
C THR A 46 5.41 -15.11 2.75
N ALA A 47 5.54 -14.28 3.79
CA ALA A 47 5.71 -12.84 3.64
C ALA A 47 6.95 -12.49 2.80
N ARG A 48 8.08 -13.17 3.05
CA ARG A 48 9.33 -12.98 2.28
C ARG A 48 9.16 -13.37 0.81
N ALA A 49 8.53 -14.50 0.53
CA ALA A 49 8.29 -14.97 -0.84
C ALA A 49 7.36 -14.03 -1.61
N PHE A 50 6.27 -13.59 -0.99
CA PHE A 50 5.33 -12.62 -1.55
C PHE A 50 6.06 -11.31 -1.91
N ALA A 51 6.79 -10.73 -0.96
CA ALA A 51 7.48 -9.46 -1.18
C ALA A 51 8.56 -9.55 -2.29
N LYS A 52 9.25 -10.68 -2.43
CA LYS A 52 10.21 -10.87 -3.53
C LYS A 52 9.50 -10.86 -4.89
N ARG A 53 8.46 -11.68 -5.04
CA ARG A 53 7.73 -11.82 -6.30
C ARG A 53 6.99 -10.53 -6.69
N THR A 54 6.38 -9.84 -5.73
CA THR A 54 5.70 -8.56 -5.98
C THR A 54 6.69 -7.48 -6.39
N ARG A 55 7.92 -7.46 -5.87
CA ARG A 55 8.96 -6.52 -6.34
C ARG A 55 9.40 -6.79 -7.77
N GLU A 56 9.44 -8.04 -8.22
CA GLU A 56 9.70 -8.35 -9.63
C GLU A 56 8.53 -7.86 -10.51
N ILE A 57 7.29 -8.04 -10.02
CA ILE A 57 6.07 -7.59 -10.70
C ILE A 57 5.96 -6.06 -10.76
N VAL A 58 6.29 -5.35 -9.68
CA VAL A 58 6.32 -3.88 -9.60
C VAL A 58 7.58 -3.31 -10.25
N GLY A 59 8.70 -4.02 -10.28
CA GLY A 59 9.89 -3.63 -11.04
C GLY A 59 9.66 -3.68 -12.55
N ALA A 60 8.80 -4.60 -13.00
CA ALA A 60 8.22 -4.57 -14.34
C ALA A 60 7.17 -3.43 -14.51
N GLY A 61 6.80 -2.76 -13.41
CA GLY A 61 5.78 -1.72 -13.19
C GLY A 61 6.34 -0.43 -12.52
N ARG A 62 7.41 0.23 -13.00
CA ARG A 62 7.32 1.42 -13.91
C ARG A 62 7.49 2.79 -13.20
N PRO A 63 8.46 3.71 -13.56
CA PRO A 63 8.55 5.12 -13.03
C PRO A 63 7.23 5.91 -13.14
N THR A 64 7.00 7.17 -12.79
CA THR A 64 5.67 7.85 -13.04
C THR A 64 5.79 9.10 -13.91
N CYS A 65 4.88 9.29 -14.88
CA CYS A 65 5.03 10.29 -15.94
C CYS A 65 4.94 11.69 -15.36
N PRO A 66 5.92 12.58 -15.61
CA PRO A 66 5.92 13.93 -15.06
C PRO A 66 4.84 14.84 -15.65
N LEU A 67 4.12 14.38 -16.67
CA LEU A 67 3.05 15.14 -17.33
C LEU A 67 1.65 14.68 -16.87
N CYS A 68 1.41 13.38 -16.69
CA CYS A 68 0.07 12.85 -16.36
C CYS A 68 -0.03 12.06 -15.04
N GLY A 69 1.08 11.77 -14.37
CA GLY A 69 1.12 11.10 -13.07
C GLY A 69 1.06 9.56 -13.07
N TYR A 70 0.82 8.90 -14.21
CA TYR A 70 0.72 7.42 -14.29
C TYR A 70 2.08 6.70 -14.42
N PRO A 71 2.19 5.41 -14.04
CA PRO A 71 3.45 4.67 -14.14
C PRO A 71 4.04 4.58 -15.58
N ILE A 72 5.21 5.16 -15.81
CA ILE A 72 6.21 5.02 -16.88
C ILE A 72 6.74 3.61 -17.09
N ASP A 73 6.52 3.09 -18.27
CA ASP A 73 6.95 1.78 -18.72
C ASP A 73 8.46 1.47 -18.50
N ALA A 74 8.85 0.21 -18.28
CA ALA A 74 10.24 -0.16 -17.95
C ALA A 74 11.26 0.22 -19.06
N ASP A 75 10.77 0.49 -20.28
CA ASP A 75 11.52 1.01 -21.45
C ASP A 75 11.38 2.55 -21.65
N GLY A 76 10.62 3.26 -20.80
CA GLY A 76 10.30 4.70 -20.90
C GLY A 76 8.84 5.01 -21.30
N HIS A 77 8.37 6.28 -21.17
CA HIS A 77 6.94 6.68 -21.29
C HIS A 77 6.74 8.00 -22.03
N ILE A 78 5.74 8.05 -22.94
CA ILE A 78 5.35 9.24 -23.71
C ILE A 78 3.92 9.63 -23.35
N CYS A 79 3.71 10.89 -22.96
CA CYS A 79 2.45 11.41 -22.43
C CYS A 79 1.68 12.23 -23.48
N THR A 80 0.43 11.86 -23.81
CA THR A 80 -0.49 12.69 -24.59
C THR A 80 -1.35 13.51 -23.63
N LEU A 81 -0.91 14.70 -23.26
CA LEU A 81 -1.78 15.65 -22.57
C LEU A 81 -2.92 16.04 -23.54
N PRO A 82 -4.20 16.02 -23.13
CA PRO A 82 -5.25 16.63 -23.94
C PRO A 82 -4.94 18.12 -24.08
N GLU A 83 -5.14 18.69 -25.27
CA GLU A 83 -5.12 20.15 -25.42
C GLU A 83 -6.15 20.75 -24.46
N VAL A 84 -5.74 21.84 -23.79
CA VAL A 84 -6.50 22.61 -22.80
C VAL A 84 -8.00 22.74 -23.09
#